data_AF-A0A8I1HP84-F1
#
_entry.id   AF-A0A8I1HP84-F1
#
_cell.length_a   1.000
_cell.length_b   1.000
_cell.length_c   1.000
_cell.angle_alpha   90.00
_cell.angle_beta   90.00
_cell.angle_gamma   90.00
#
_symmetry.space_group_name_H-M   'P 1'
#
loop_
_entity.id
_entity.type
_entity.pdbx_description
1 polymer ?
#
loop_
_entity_poly.entity_id
_entity_poly.type
_entity_poly.pdbx_seq_one_letter_code
_entity_poly.pdbx_strand_id
1 'polypeptide(L)'
;MRELRLVPGAATAWLAVIAVLLAGRGWAIALIAVVVALCLIARQWGQALFCGAVAGGAALVAAVRQARAAAFDLGTEVTGRLVTAPTQTSTGGWLLKLKVPGYPTQLPVFSPEPVPAAAGSELTARVRVGESDRAGVGKLSANATDVQVTAEPEGLAGWAAEVAENFRALVLDTVGPSSQGLIPGMVLGDTALQDTAERDLYIATGLSHLSAVSGANVAIICSAAAVVCAAFALGPRARVAASLCALATYVLLVGFEPSVQRAAVAGVVGLLAVLNSTRMEPIHALSLGIIALLFVDSDLAVHFGFALSCAATLGIVALSPLIYKHLAVTGWPAIFLRAVAVAIAADIVTLPLVALMSGEVSVVSVLANILVEPATVPITIVGLIAAIFAQLGPLDVLGAGLLRLIEPFSWWINTVAHGVAHLPVVTIPANPLFTLLAYAWIIAGLLYHRPWLTLALTLAGIAWLGLAAG
;
A
#
# COMPACT_ATOMS: atom_id res chain seq x y z
N MET A 1 -10.65 -21.41 -17.36
CA MET A 1 -11.09 -20.18 -18.09
C MET A 1 -12.29 -19.44 -17.50
N ARG A 2 -13.09 -20.00 -16.55
CA ARG A 2 -14.10 -19.21 -15.78
C ARG A 2 -13.46 -18.19 -14.81
N GLU A 3 -12.17 -18.35 -14.55
CA GLU A 3 -11.37 -17.74 -13.48
C GLU A 3 -10.93 -16.28 -13.75
N LEU A 4 -11.13 -15.75 -14.95
CA LEU A 4 -10.62 -14.41 -15.34
C LEU A 4 -11.73 -13.46 -15.81
N ARG A 5 -13.00 -13.76 -15.54
CA ARG A 5 -14.14 -13.00 -16.11
C ARG A 5 -14.23 -11.55 -15.61
N LEU A 6 -13.77 -11.28 -14.39
CA LEU A 6 -13.81 -9.93 -13.81
C LEU A 6 -12.60 -9.08 -14.20
N VAL A 7 -11.52 -9.70 -14.65
CA VAL A 7 -10.24 -9.03 -14.94
C VAL A 7 -10.38 -8.00 -16.07
N PRO A 8 -11.01 -8.33 -17.22
CA PRO A 8 -11.22 -7.33 -18.28
C PRO A 8 -12.03 -6.13 -17.80
N GLY A 9 -13.08 -6.34 -17.01
CA GLY A 9 -13.89 -5.24 -16.46
C GLY A 9 -13.12 -4.35 -15.48
N ALA A 10 -12.33 -4.95 -14.59
CA ALA A 10 -11.51 -4.19 -13.64
C ALA A 10 -10.38 -3.41 -14.36
N ALA A 11 -9.68 -4.05 -15.30
CA ALA A 11 -8.60 -3.41 -16.06
C ALA A 11 -9.11 -2.26 -16.93
N THR A 12 -10.23 -2.47 -17.63
CA THR A 12 -10.86 -1.43 -18.46
C THR A 12 -11.37 -0.27 -17.63
N ALA A 13 -12.00 -0.54 -16.49
CA ALA A 13 -12.45 0.52 -15.59
C ALA A 13 -11.28 1.34 -15.04
N TRP A 14 -10.20 0.68 -14.63
CA TRP A 14 -9.01 1.38 -14.14
C TRP A 14 -8.37 2.25 -15.21
N LEU A 15 -8.12 1.71 -16.40
CA LEU A 15 -7.55 2.46 -17.53
C LEU A 15 -8.48 3.60 -17.99
N ALA A 16 -9.80 3.41 -17.96
CA ALA A 16 -10.75 4.45 -18.30
C ALA A 16 -10.72 5.60 -17.28
N VAL A 17 -10.64 5.29 -15.98
CA VAL A 17 -10.48 6.34 -14.94
C VAL A 17 -9.16 7.08 -15.11
N ILE A 18 -8.05 6.38 -15.35
CA ILE A 18 -6.75 7.02 -15.65
C ILE A 18 -6.87 7.95 -16.87
N ALA A 19 -7.52 7.49 -17.94
CA ALA A 19 -7.72 8.29 -19.14
C ALA A 19 -8.55 9.56 -18.85
N VAL A 20 -9.62 9.46 -18.05
CA VAL A 20 -10.40 10.65 -17.62
C VAL A 20 -9.51 11.64 -16.87
N LEU A 21 -8.70 11.17 -15.92
CA LEU A 21 -7.90 12.05 -15.06
C LEU A 21 -6.73 12.71 -15.80
N LEU A 22 -6.07 11.99 -16.72
CA LEU A 22 -4.85 12.46 -17.38
C LEU A 22 -5.06 13.03 -18.77
N ALA A 23 -5.86 12.37 -19.61
CA ALA A 23 -5.98 12.66 -21.04
C ALA A 23 -7.34 13.29 -21.41
N GLY A 24 -8.34 13.16 -20.54
CA GLY A 24 -9.69 13.68 -20.71
C GLY A 24 -10.72 12.63 -21.14
N ARG A 25 -11.99 13.03 -21.09
CA ARG A 25 -13.16 12.15 -21.24
C ARG A 25 -13.23 11.44 -22.60
N GLY A 26 -12.77 12.10 -23.67
CA GLY A 26 -12.78 11.53 -25.02
C GLY A 26 -11.92 10.28 -25.15
N TRP A 27 -10.74 10.27 -24.54
CA TRP A 27 -9.84 9.11 -24.54
C TRP A 27 -10.42 7.92 -23.77
N ALA A 28 -11.09 8.19 -22.64
CA ALA A 28 -11.78 7.15 -21.89
C ALA A 28 -12.91 6.50 -22.71
N ILE A 29 -13.72 7.31 -23.41
CA ILE A 29 -14.80 6.80 -24.28
C ILE A 29 -14.21 5.97 -25.43
N ALA A 30 -13.15 6.45 -26.08
CA ALA A 30 -12.49 5.72 -27.16
C ALA A 30 -11.93 4.37 -26.67
N LEU A 31 -11.25 4.34 -25.53
CA LEU A 31 -10.73 3.13 -24.92
C LEU A 31 -11.85 2.11 -24.63
N ILE A 32 -12.93 2.56 -23.99
CA ILE A 32 -14.08 1.71 -23.67
C ILE A 32 -14.70 1.15 -24.96
N ALA A 33 -14.90 2.00 -25.97
CA ALA A 33 -15.46 1.59 -27.26
C ALA A 33 -14.60 0.54 -27.96
N VAL A 34 -13.26 0.70 -27.95
CA VAL A 34 -12.33 -0.28 -28.51
C VAL A 34 -12.47 -1.63 -27.79
N VAL A 35 -12.48 -1.64 -26.46
CA VAL A 35 -12.57 -2.92 -25.72
C VAL A 35 -13.93 -3.59 -25.90
N VAL A 36 -15.02 -2.82 -25.87
CA VAL A 36 -16.37 -3.31 -26.18
C VAL A 36 -16.41 -3.91 -27.59
N ALA A 37 -15.86 -3.22 -28.59
CA ALA A 37 -15.80 -3.72 -29.97
C ALA A 37 -15.00 -5.03 -30.07
N LEU A 38 -13.84 -5.11 -29.42
CA LEU A 38 -13.03 -6.34 -29.38
C LEU A 38 -13.80 -7.51 -28.75
N CYS A 39 -14.53 -7.27 -27.65
CA CYS A 39 -15.38 -8.28 -27.03
C CYS A 39 -16.54 -8.73 -27.95
N LEU A 40 -17.16 -7.80 -28.69
CA LEU A 40 -18.21 -8.11 -29.66
C LEU A 40 -17.67 -8.91 -30.85
N ILE A 41 -16.49 -8.56 -31.37
CA ILE A 41 -15.79 -9.31 -32.43
C ILE A 41 -15.48 -10.73 -31.96
N ALA A 42 -15.04 -10.89 -30.71
CA ALA A 42 -14.82 -12.19 -30.08
C ALA A 42 -16.12 -12.94 -29.71
N ARG A 43 -17.29 -12.39 -30.07
CA ARG A 43 -18.64 -12.93 -29.76
C ARG A 43 -18.92 -13.11 -28.27
N GLN A 44 -18.26 -12.32 -27.42
CA GLN A 44 -18.41 -12.33 -25.96
C GLN A 44 -19.34 -11.20 -25.48
N TRP A 45 -20.63 -11.29 -25.84
CA TRP A 45 -21.64 -10.26 -25.58
C TRP A 45 -21.75 -9.87 -24.09
N GLY A 46 -21.73 -10.86 -23.19
CA GLY A 46 -21.78 -10.61 -21.74
C GLY A 46 -20.56 -9.83 -21.23
N GLN A 47 -19.37 -10.08 -21.79
CA GLN A 47 -18.15 -9.34 -21.44
C GLN A 47 -18.17 -7.93 -22.01
N ALA A 48 -18.68 -7.74 -23.23
CA ALA A 48 -18.84 -6.42 -23.82
C ALA A 48 -19.75 -5.54 -22.95
N LEU A 49 -20.91 -6.06 -22.53
CA LEU A 49 -21.83 -5.36 -21.64
C LEU A 49 -21.19 -5.07 -20.27
N PHE A 50 -20.55 -6.07 -19.66
CA PHE A 50 -19.93 -5.94 -18.36
C PHE A 50 -18.80 -4.89 -18.35
N CYS A 51 -17.84 -5.00 -19.28
CA CYS A 51 -16.73 -4.04 -19.38
C CYS A 51 -17.25 -2.64 -19.70
N GLY A 52 -18.19 -2.51 -20.64
CA GLY A 52 -18.78 -1.21 -20.99
C GLY A 52 -19.51 -0.55 -19.82
N ALA A 53 -20.33 -1.30 -19.08
CA ALA A 53 -21.09 -0.79 -17.95
C ALA A 53 -20.19 -0.38 -16.77
N VAL A 54 -19.26 -1.26 -16.39
CA VAL A 54 -18.35 -1.00 -15.24
C VAL A 54 -17.39 0.14 -15.57
N ALA A 55 -16.73 0.10 -16.73
CA ALA A 55 -15.79 1.16 -17.12
C ALA A 55 -16.49 2.49 -17.40
N GLY A 56 -17.66 2.47 -18.05
CA GLY A 56 -18.47 3.66 -18.28
C GLY A 56 -18.94 4.30 -16.98
N GLY A 57 -19.42 3.49 -16.02
CA GLY A 57 -19.82 3.96 -14.69
C GLY A 57 -18.65 4.58 -13.92
N ALA A 58 -17.51 3.88 -13.86
CA ALA A 58 -16.32 4.38 -13.16
C ALA A 58 -15.78 5.67 -13.80
N ALA A 59 -15.70 5.73 -15.14
CA ALA A 59 -15.29 6.92 -15.87
C ALA A 59 -16.25 8.10 -15.66
N LEU A 60 -17.56 7.84 -15.61
CA LEU A 60 -18.57 8.87 -15.32
C LEU A 60 -18.39 9.44 -13.91
N VAL A 61 -18.23 8.56 -12.90
CA VAL A 61 -17.98 9.00 -11.51
C VAL A 61 -16.72 9.86 -11.43
N ALA A 62 -15.62 9.41 -12.03
CA ALA A 62 -14.37 10.18 -12.08
C ALA A 62 -14.56 11.54 -12.78
N ALA A 63 -15.29 11.57 -13.90
CA ALA A 63 -15.56 12.80 -14.66
C ALA A 63 -16.43 13.80 -13.89
N VAL A 64 -17.43 13.31 -13.14
CA VAL A 64 -18.28 14.14 -12.27
C VAL A 64 -17.49 14.69 -11.10
N ARG A 65 -16.66 13.86 -10.44
CA ARG A 65 -15.78 14.32 -9.34
C ARG A 65 -14.79 15.37 -9.84
N GLN A 66 -14.16 15.16 -11.00
CA GLN A 66 -13.22 16.12 -11.58
C GLN A 66 -13.92 17.43 -11.96
N ALA A 67 -15.15 17.38 -12.50
CA ALA A 67 -15.95 18.57 -12.79
C ALA A 67 -16.29 19.36 -11.52
N ARG A 68 -16.66 18.66 -10.44
CA ARG A 68 -16.93 19.30 -9.14
C ARG A 68 -15.67 19.91 -8.54
N ALA A 69 -14.52 19.25 -8.65
CA ALA A 69 -13.25 19.79 -8.17
C ALA A 69 -12.86 21.07 -8.93
N ALA A 70 -13.02 21.07 -10.26
CA ALA A 70 -12.70 22.23 -11.10
C ALA A 70 -13.65 23.43 -10.87
N ALA A 71 -14.89 23.18 -10.47
CA ALA A 71 -15.87 24.22 -10.16
C ALA A 71 -15.80 24.72 -8.71
N PHE A 72 -15.00 24.09 -7.85
CA PHE A 72 -14.90 24.42 -6.44
C PHE A 72 -13.94 25.60 -6.23
N ASP A 73 -14.43 26.68 -5.63
CA ASP A 73 -13.59 27.80 -5.22
C ASP A 73 -13.12 27.60 -3.77
N LEU A 74 -11.79 27.52 -3.61
CA LEU A 74 -11.16 27.34 -2.30
C LEU A 74 -11.09 28.66 -1.50
N GLY A 75 -11.24 29.81 -2.16
CA GLY A 75 -11.02 31.11 -1.53
C GLY A 75 -9.58 31.31 -1.01
N THR A 76 -9.41 32.25 -0.08
CA THR A 76 -8.11 32.58 0.54
C THR A 76 -7.89 31.93 1.90
N GLU A 77 -8.94 31.35 2.49
CA GLU A 77 -8.91 30.70 3.79
C GLU A 77 -9.61 29.35 3.65
N VAL A 78 -8.91 28.29 4.05
CA VAL A 78 -9.41 26.92 3.93
C VAL A 78 -9.45 26.30 5.31
N THR A 79 -10.64 25.83 5.66
CA THR A 79 -10.86 24.97 6.82
C THR A 79 -11.03 23.53 6.35
N GLY A 80 -10.28 22.62 6.92
CA GLY A 80 -10.32 21.22 6.53
C GLY A 80 -9.81 20.29 7.62
N ARG A 81 -10.27 19.05 7.56
CA ARG A 81 -9.82 18.00 8.48
C ARG A 81 -8.56 17.34 7.95
N LEU A 82 -7.54 17.21 8.79
CA LEU A 82 -6.32 16.49 8.44
C LEU A 82 -6.60 14.99 8.29
N VAL A 83 -6.20 14.39 7.17
CA VAL A 83 -6.45 12.96 6.90
C VAL A 83 -5.38 12.06 7.50
N THR A 84 -4.12 12.48 7.42
CA THR A 84 -2.94 11.76 7.94
C THR A 84 -2.05 12.75 8.66
N ALA A 85 -1.23 12.29 9.61
CA ALA A 85 -0.25 13.14 10.27
C ALA A 85 0.62 13.89 9.24
N PRO A 86 1.05 15.13 9.55
CA PRO A 86 1.86 15.94 8.64
C PRO A 86 3.14 15.20 8.27
N THR A 87 3.49 15.19 6.98
CA THR A 87 4.69 14.50 6.49
C THR A 87 5.70 15.52 6.01
N GLN A 88 6.95 15.39 6.43
CA GLN A 88 8.01 16.26 5.94
C GLN A 88 8.31 15.97 4.47
N THR A 89 8.47 17.03 3.66
CA THR A 89 8.86 16.93 2.25
C THR A 89 10.38 16.90 2.12
N SER A 90 10.88 16.40 0.99
CA SER A 90 12.32 16.41 0.67
C SER A 90 12.92 17.82 0.61
N THR A 91 12.09 18.84 0.41
CA THR A 91 12.46 20.26 0.40
C THR A 91 12.49 20.90 1.79
N GLY A 92 12.23 20.13 2.86
CA GLY A 92 12.24 20.59 4.25
C GLY A 92 10.92 21.20 4.76
N GLY A 93 9.92 21.38 3.89
CA GLY A 93 8.57 21.78 4.27
C GLY A 93 7.71 20.63 4.78
N TRP A 94 6.43 20.90 5.04
CA TRP A 94 5.47 19.93 5.54
C TRP A 94 4.26 19.82 4.62
N LEU A 95 3.88 18.60 4.28
CA LEU A 95 2.69 18.28 3.50
C LEU A 95 1.54 17.90 4.44
N LEU A 96 0.47 18.69 4.38
CA LEU A 96 -0.81 18.48 5.04
C LEU A 96 -1.81 17.99 4.00
N LYS A 97 -2.46 16.85 4.23
CA LYS A 97 -3.53 16.36 3.37
C LYS A 97 -4.87 16.69 4.01
N LEU A 98 -5.54 17.74 3.52
CA LEU A 98 -6.81 18.21 4.09
C LEU A 98 -8.02 17.65 3.34
N LYS A 99 -9.00 17.16 4.08
CA LYS A 99 -10.35 16.91 3.58
C LYS A 99 -11.19 18.16 3.80
N VAL A 100 -11.34 18.95 2.74
CA VAL A 100 -12.13 20.19 2.76
C VAL A 100 -13.60 19.87 2.47
N PRO A 101 -14.56 20.34 3.29
CA PRO A 101 -15.97 20.14 3.02
C PRO A 101 -16.38 20.63 1.63
N GLY A 102 -17.08 19.79 0.86
CA GLY A 102 -17.52 20.11 -0.50
C GLY A 102 -16.47 19.88 -1.59
N TYR A 103 -15.18 19.81 -1.26
CA TYR A 103 -14.13 19.44 -2.21
C TYR A 103 -14.10 17.90 -2.35
N PRO A 104 -14.17 17.34 -3.57
CA PRO A 104 -14.40 15.91 -3.76
C PRO A 104 -13.17 15.03 -3.48
N THR A 105 -12.00 15.61 -3.24
CA THR A 105 -10.73 14.89 -2.99
C THR A 105 -9.94 15.53 -1.84
N GLN A 106 -8.78 14.97 -1.51
CA GLN A 106 -7.86 15.53 -0.53
C GLN A 106 -7.09 16.70 -1.15
N LEU A 107 -7.08 17.84 -0.50
CA LEU A 107 -6.29 19.01 -0.89
C LEU A 107 -4.87 18.89 -0.29
N PRO A 108 -3.82 18.80 -1.12
CA PRO A 108 -2.45 18.92 -0.64
C PRO A 108 -2.16 20.38 -0.29
N VAL A 109 -1.83 20.60 0.98
CA VAL A 109 -1.48 21.91 1.53
C VAL A 109 -0.04 21.86 2.04
N PHE A 110 0.81 22.74 1.55
CA PHE A 110 2.22 22.82 1.96
C PHE A 110 2.41 23.92 2.99
N SER A 111 3.01 23.57 4.12
CA SER A 111 3.39 24.51 5.19
C SER A 111 4.91 24.60 5.27
N PRO A 112 5.51 25.80 5.40
CA PRO A 112 6.94 25.94 5.63
C PRO A 112 7.35 25.51 7.04
N GLU A 113 6.42 25.59 8.01
CA GLU A 113 6.66 25.31 9.42
C GLU A 113 6.02 23.97 9.83
N PRO A 114 6.62 23.26 10.81
CA PRO A 114 6.02 22.07 11.39
C PRO A 114 4.72 22.41 12.08
N VAL A 115 3.67 21.65 11.76
CA VAL A 115 2.35 21.79 12.39
C VAL A 115 2.14 20.57 13.29
N PRO A 116 2.22 20.70 14.62
CA PRO A 116 2.01 19.58 15.53
C PRO A 116 0.50 19.28 15.63
N ALA A 117 -0.03 18.54 14.65
CA ALA A 117 -1.43 18.15 14.59
C ALA A 117 -1.56 16.63 14.36
N ALA A 118 -2.50 16.01 15.05
CA ALA A 118 -2.81 14.60 14.86
C ALA A 118 -3.71 14.40 13.63
N ALA A 119 -3.70 13.19 13.06
CA ALA A 119 -4.68 12.82 12.05
C ALA A 119 -6.11 13.01 12.61
N GLY A 120 -6.98 13.64 11.85
CA GLY A 120 -8.34 13.97 12.27
C GLY A 120 -8.54 15.35 12.89
N SER A 121 -7.46 16.08 13.22
CA SER A 121 -7.55 17.48 13.68
C SER A 121 -8.19 18.38 12.63
N GLU A 122 -8.93 19.39 13.07
CA GLU A 122 -9.43 20.45 12.20
C GLU A 122 -8.42 21.60 12.16
N LEU A 123 -8.13 22.04 10.94
CA LEU A 123 -7.13 23.06 10.66
C LEU A 123 -7.79 24.16 9.84
N THR A 124 -7.54 25.41 10.22
CA THR A 124 -7.80 26.57 9.38
C THR A 124 -6.47 27.18 8.98
N ALA A 125 -6.30 27.42 7.69
CA ALA A 125 -5.10 28.03 7.17
C ALA A 125 -5.42 29.06 6.09
N ARG A 126 -4.69 30.17 6.08
CA ARG A 126 -4.69 31.07 4.94
C ARG A 126 -3.88 30.43 3.83
N VAL A 127 -4.49 30.23 2.67
CA VAL A 127 -3.85 29.52 1.56
C VAL A 127 -3.70 30.40 0.34
N ARG A 128 -2.57 30.20 -0.35
CA ARG A 128 -2.41 30.61 -1.74
C ARG A 128 -2.56 29.39 -2.63
N VAL A 129 -3.66 29.36 -3.37
CA VAL A 129 -3.98 28.26 -4.29
C VAL A 129 -3.11 28.37 -5.55
N GLY A 130 -2.58 27.24 -5.98
CA GLY A 130 -1.87 27.07 -7.25
C GLY A 130 -2.27 25.78 -7.94
N GLU A 131 -1.81 25.59 -9.17
CA GLU A 131 -2.01 24.33 -9.88
C GLU A 131 -1.13 23.24 -9.28
N SER A 132 -1.65 22.02 -9.23
CA SER A 132 -0.92 20.84 -8.82
C SER A 132 -0.53 20.03 -10.04
N ASP A 133 0.75 19.65 -10.12
CA ASP A 133 1.26 18.69 -11.11
C ASP A 133 0.85 17.25 -10.81
N ARG A 134 0.19 17.02 -9.67
CA ARG A 134 -0.21 15.69 -9.24
C ARG A 134 -1.37 15.19 -10.08
N ALA A 135 -1.18 14.01 -10.67
CA ALA A 135 -2.27 13.26 -11.29
C ALA A 135 -3.38 12.99 -10.26
N GLY A 136 -4.61 13.38 -10.58
CA GLY A 136 -5.75 13.22 -9.68
C GLY A 136 -7.03 13.91 -10.16
N VAL A 137 -8.08 13.75 -9.37
CA VAL A 137 -9.38 14.42 -9.52
C VAL A 137 -9.24 15.93 -9.32
N GLY A 138 -8.45 16.33 -8.32
CA GLY A 138 -8.14 17.72 -8.01
C GLY A 138 -6.85 18.16 -8.68
N LYS A 139 -6.87 19.32 -9.34
CA LYS A 139 -5.68 19.98 -9.93
C LYS A 139 -5.19 21.16 -9.11
N LEU A 140 -5.64 21.28 -7.86
CA LEU A 140 -5.33 22.39 -6.97
C LEU A 140 -4.38 21.90 -5.88
N SER A 141 -3.39 22.73 -5.58
CA SER A 141 -2.57 22.65 -4.37
C SER A 141 -2.61 24.00 -3.67
N ALA A 142 -2.30 24.02 -2.38
CA ALA A 142 -2.28 25.24 -1.60
C ALA A 142 -0.97 25.38 -0.84
N ASN A 143 -0.41 26.57 -0.82
CA ASN A 143 0.65 26.92 0.13
C ASN A 143 -0.01 27.64 1.30
N ALA A 144 0.10 27.06 2.49
CA ALA A 144 -0.46 27.62 3.70
C ALA A 144 0.52 28.58 4.38
N THR A 145 -0.06 29.62 4.93
CA THR A 145 0.53 30.56 5.88
C THR A 145 -0.43 30.68 7.05
N ASP A 146 0.09 30.87 8.27
CA ASP A 146 -0.74 31.02 9.47
C ASP A 146 -1.70 29.82 9.67
N VAL A 147 -1.11 28.62 9.83
CA VAL A 147 -1.88 27.39 10.08
C VAL A 147 -2.25 27.35 11.56
N GLN A 148 -3.56 27.30 11.83
CA GLN A 148 -4.09 27.21 13.19
C GLN A 148 -4.88 25.91 13.36
N VAL A 149 -4.55 25.18 14.43
CA VAL A 149 -5.34 24.02 14.87
C VAL A 149 -6.57 24.53 15.58
N THR A 150 -7.73 24.40 14.95
CA THR A 150 -9.00 24.91 15.48
C THR A 150 -9.72 23.89 16.35
N ALA A 151 -9.53 22.60 16.10
CA ALA A 151 -10.05 21.53 16.93
C ALA A 151 -9.16 20.29 16.94
N GLU A 152 -9.12 19.62 18.09
CA GLU A 152 -8.54 18.29 18.23
C GLU A 152 -9.41 17.22 17.53
N PRO A 153 -8.83 16.06 17.17
CA PRO A 153 -9.60 15.00 16.54
C PRO A 153 -10.70 14.50 17.48
N GLU A 154 -11.96 14.53 17.03
CA GLU A 154 -13.11 14.04 17.79
C GLU A 154 -13.62 12.68 17.29
N GLY A 155 -14.35 11.97 18.16
CA GLY A 155 -15.02 10.72 17.84
C GLY A 155 -14.05 9.57 17.54
N LEU A 156 -14.31 8.81 16.47
CA LEU A 156 -13.46 7.69 16.07
C LEU A 156 -12.03 8.11 15.70
N ALA A 157 -11.87 9.30 15.12
CA ALA A 157 -10.55 9.82 14.77
C ALA A 157 -9.78 10.22 16.03
N GLY A 158 -10.46 10.83 17.02
CA GLY A 158 -9.88 11.14 18.32
C GLY A 158 -9.42 9.89 19.07
N TRP A 159 -10.28 8.87 19.12
CA TRP A 159 -9.93 7.58 19.70
C TRP A 159 -8.72 6.93 19.03
N ALA A 160 -8.65 6.94 17.69
CA ALA A 160 -7.50 6.39 16.96
C ALA A 160 -6.21 7.17 17.25
N ALA A 161 -6.30 8.50 17.31
CA ALA A 161 -5.17 9.37 17.67
C ALA A 161 -4.68 9.11 19.10
N GLU A 162 -5.58 8.94 20.06
CA GLU A 162 -5.27 8.60 21.45
C GLU A 162 -4.59 7.22 21.55
N VAL A 163 -5.06 6.22 20.80
CA VAL A 163 -4.42 4.90 20.73
C VAL A 163 -3.01 4.98 20.18
N ALA A 164 -2.81 5.73 19.09
CA ALA A 164 -1.49 5.94 18.51
C ALA A 164 -0.55 6.67 19.48
N GLU A 165 -1.04 7.70 20.18
CA GLU A 165 -0.26 8.48 21.14
C GLU A 165 0.16 7.65 22.36
N ASN A 166 -0.77 6.93 22.98
CA ASN A 166 -0.48 6.08 24.13
C ASN A 166 0.53 4.97 23.77
N PHE A 167 0.37 4.35 22.59
CA PHE A 167 1.31 3.34 22.13
C PHE A 167 2.69 3.94 21.84
N ARG A 168 2.74 5.12 21.20
CA ARG A 168 3.99 5.87 20.96
C ARG A 168 4.70 6.19 22.27
N ALA A 169 3.99 6.70 23.27
CA ALA A 169 4.54 7.01 24.57
C ALA A 169 5.15 5.76 25.24
N LEU A 170 4.44 4.62 25.19
CA LEU A 170 4.94 3.36 25.72
C LEU A 170 6.20 2.86 24.99
N VAL A 171 6.26 3.01 23.67
CA VAL A 171 7.44 2.68 22.86
C VAL A 171 8.63 3.55 23.24
N LEU A 172 8.45 4.86 23.37
CA LEU A 172 9.52 5.79 23.75
C LEU A 172 10.10 5.50 25.15
N ASP A 173 9.26 5.08 26.10
CA ASP A 173 9.69 4.73 27.46
C ASP A 173 10.38 3.36 27.55
N THR A 174 10.10 2.45 26.61
CA THR A 174 10.46 1.04 26.75
C THR A 174 11.65 0.58 25.89
N VAL A 175 11.71 0.98 24.61
CA VAL A 175 12.66 0.41 23.63
C VAL A 175 13.74 1.41 23.24
N GLY A 176 14.87 0.89 22.75
CA GLY A 176 15.99 1.71 22.29
C GLY A 176 15.69 2.52 21.01
N PRO A 177 16.46 3.59 20.74
CA PRO A 177 16.21 4.54 19.65
C PRO A 177 16.05 3.89 18.26
N SER A 178 16.83 2.86 17.95
CA SER A 178 16.78 2.15 16.65
C SER A 178 15.47 1.40 16.38
N SER A 179 14.62 1.23 17.39
CA SER A 179 13.32 0.54 17.28
C SER A 179 12.13 1.49 17.41
N GLN A 180 12.34 2.71 17.91
CA GLN A 180 11.28 3.69 18.17
C GLN A 180 10.59 4.17 16.90
N GLY A 181 11.33 4.29 15.79
CA GLY A 181 10.75 4.61 14.48
C GLY A 181 10.04 3.42 13.81
N LEU A 182 10.57 2.21 13.95
CA LEU A 182 10.10 1.04 13.19
C LEU A 182 8.83 0.40 13.79
N ILE A 183 8.78 0.20 15.11
CA ILE A 183 7.68 -0.53 15.76
C ILE A 183 6.31 0.16 15.57
N PRO A 184 6.14 1.48 15.83
CA PRO A 184 4.88 2.18 15.59
C PRO A 184 4.47 2.17 14.12
N GLY A 185 5.44 2.30 13.21
CA GLY A 185 5.20 2.20 11.76
C GLY A 185 4.66 0.82 11.35
N MET A 186 5.29 -0.26 11.81
CA MET A 186 4.86 -1.62 11.47
C MET A 186 3.50 -2.01 12.06
N VAL A 187 3.19 -1.53 13.28
CA VAL A 187 1.99 -1.92 14.02
C VAL A 187 0.79 -1.05 13.62
N LEU A 188 0.93 0.28 13.71
CA LEU A 188 -0.15 1.25 13.52
C LEU A 188 0.01 2.12 12.26
N GLY A 189 1.10 1.99 11.51
CA GLY A 189 1.38 2.89 10.38
C GLY A 189 1.89 4.26 10.81
N ASP A 190 2.26 4.42 12.08
CA ASP A 190 2.73 5.68 12.61
C ASP A 190 4.22 5.87 12.33
N THR A 191 4.54 6.63 11.29
CA THR A 191 5.92 6.97 10.93
C THR A 191 6.40 8.28 11.55
N ALA A 192 5.70 8.85 12.53
CA ALA A 192 6.07 10.15 13.11
C ALA A 192 7.44 10.14 13.80
N LEU A 193 7.84 9.00 14.36
CA LEU A 193 9.13 8.82 15.03
C LEU A 193 10.29 8.44 14.09
N GLN A 194 10.02 8.21 12.80
CA GLN A 194 11.08 7.94 11.82
C GLN A 194 11.74 9.26 11.43
N ASP A 195 13.07 9.32 11.46
CA ASP A 195 13.79 10.47 10.92
C ASP A 195 13.95 10.36 9.38
N THR A 196 14.57 11.34 8.75
CA THR A 196 14.80 11.29 7.30
C THR A 196 15.82 10.22 6.91
N ALA A 197 16.84 9.98 7.73
CA ALA A 197 17.89 9.02 7.45
C ALA A 197 17.37 7.56 7.47
N GLU A 198 16.52 7.22 8.44
CA GLU A 198 15.84 5.93 8.54
C GLU A 198 14.90 5.71 7.36
N ARG A 199 14.13 6.73 6.96
CA ARG A 199 13.26 6.65 5.78
C ARG A 199 14.07 6.40 4.51
N ASP A 200 15.14 7.14 4.29
CA ASP A 200 16.00 6.99 3.12
C ASP A 200 16.69 5.62 3.09
N LEU A 201 17.14 5.12 4.25
CA LEU A 201 17.69 3.78 4.39
C LEU A 201 16.68 2.70 3.98
N TYR A 202 15.44 2.77 4.48
CA TYR A 202 14.39 1.81 4.13
C TYR A 202 13.94 1.93 2.67
N ILE A 203 13.97 3.13 2.09
CA ILE A 203 13.72 3.31 0.65
C ILE A 203 14.83 2.65 -0.18
N ALA A 204 16.10 2.93 0.14
CA ALA A 204 17.25 2.40 -0.60
C ALA A 204 17.35 0.87 -0.52
N THR A 205 17.01 0.29 0.63
CA THR A 205 17.03 -1.17 0.85
C THR A 205 15.75 -1.89 0.39
N GLY A 206 14.74 -1.14 -0.07
CA GLY A 206 13.43 -1.70 -0.47
C GLY A 206 12.53 -2.14 0.70
N LEU A 207 12.88 -1.76 1.93
CA LEU A 207 12.17 -2.10 3.17
C LEU A 207 11.11 -1.07 3.59
N SER A 208 10.90 0.00 2.81
CA SER A 208 9.93 1.08 3.11
C SER A 208 8.49 0.59 3.28
N HIS A 209 8.14 -0.54 2.67
CA HIS A 209 6.83 -1.18 2.82
C HIS A 209 6.57 -1.78 4.20
N LEU A 210 7.59 -1.90 5.07
CA LEU A 210 7.44 -2.35 6.46
C LEU A 210 6.89 -1.24 7.35
N SER A 211 7.31 0.00 7.10
CA SER A 211 6.83 1.18 7.82
C SER A 211 5.42 1.61 7.38
N ALA A 212 4.99 1.17 6.20
CA ALA A 212 3.63 1.38 5.70
C ALA A 212 2.75 0.17 6.06
N VAL A 213 1.51 0.41 6.48
CA VAL A 213 0.63 -0.71 6.78
C VAL A 213 0.28 -1.48 5.51
N SER A 214 0.68 -2.74 5.50
CA SER A 214 0.55 -3.62 4.36
C SER A 214 -0.69 -4.51 4.45
N GLY A 215 -1.04 -5.15 3.33
CA GLY A 215 -2.09 -6.16 3.31
C GLY A 215 -1.78 -7.40 4.14
N ALA A 216 -0.50 -7.65 4.45
CA ALA A 216 -0.10 -8.74 5.33
C ALA A 216 -0.57 -8.48 6.77
N ASN A 217 -0.48 -7.24 7.27
CA ASN A 217 -0.99 -6.88 8.60
C ASN A 217 -2.50 -7.17 8.70
N VAL A 218 -3.27 -6.77 7.68
CA VAL A 218 -4.71 -7.07 7.59
C VAL A 218 -4.99 -8.58 7.62
N ALA A 219 -4.23 -9.37 6.86
CA ALA A 219 -4.38 -10.82 6.83
C ALA A 219 -4.01 -11.48 8.17
N ILE A 220 -2.93 -11.02 8.81
CA ILE A 220 -2.47 -11.48 10.12
C ILE A 220 -3.55 -11.22 11.17
N ILE A 221 -4.12 -10.02 11.22
CA ILE A 221 -5.15 -9.62 12.19
C ILE A 221 -6.42 -10.45 12.01
N CYS A 222 -6.91 -10.56 10.77
CA CYS A 222 -8.10 -11.36 10.48
C CYS A 222 -7.90 -12.83 10.88
N SER A 223 -6.71 -13.38 10.61
CA SER A 223 -6.36 -14.77 10.93
C SER A 223 -6.20 -14.99 12.43
N ALA A 224 -5.54 -14.07 13.13
CA ALA A 224 -5.39 -14.11 14.57
C ALA A 224 -6.75 -14.10 15.27
N ALA A 225 -7.65 -13.19 14.87
CA ALA A 225 -9.02 -13.14 15.41
C ALA A 225 -9.78 -14.46 15.17
N ALA A 226 -9.65 -15.04 13.97
CA ALA A 226 -10.28 -16.31 13.64
C ALA A 226 -9.70 -17.49 14.46
N VAL A 227 -8.38 -17.51 14.68
CA VAL A 227 -7.67 -18.54 15.46
C VAL A 227 -8.03 -18.45 16.94
N VAL A 228 -8.07 -17.25 17.52
CA VAL A 228 -8.50 -17.04 18.91
C VAL A 228 -9.92 -17.56 19.10
N CYS A 229 -10.85 -17.19 18.20
CA CYS A 229 -12.21 -17.71 18.24
C CYS A 229 -12.26 -19.25 18.06
N ALA A 230 -11.37 -19.81 17.24
CA ALA A 230 -11.26 -21.25 17.06
C ALA A 230 -10.78 -21.97 18.32
N ALA A 231 -9.86 -21.36 19.09
CA ALA A 231 -9.37 -21.90 20.36
C ALA A 231 -10.48 -21.99 21.41
N PHE A 232 -11.44 -21.06 21.39
CA PHE A 232 -12.66 -21.11 22.21
C PHE A 232 -13.78 -21.99 21.61
N ALA A 233 -13.47 -22.82 20.62
CA ALA A 233 -14.43 -23.68 19.91
C ALA A 233 -15.64 -22.94 19.31
N LEU A 234 -15.51 -21.65 18.99
CA LEU A 234 -16.58 -20.87 18.39
C LEU A 234 -16.79 -21.26 16.91
N GLY A 235 -18.06 -21.23 16.49
CA GLY A 235 -18.46 -21.61 15.14
C GLY A 235 -17.97 -20.64 14.04
N PRO A 236 -18.06 -21.04 12.74
CA PRO A 236 -17.54 -20.25 11.62
C PRO A 236 -18.11 -18.82 11.53
N ARG A 237 -19.38 -18.63 11.91
CA ARG A 237 -20.02 -17.31 11.92
C ARG A 237 -19.40 -16.36 12.94
N ALA A 238 -19.09 -16.87 14.14
CA ALA A 238 -18.44 -16.09 15.18
C ALA A 238 -17.00 -15.72 14.78
N ARG A 239 -16.26 -16.64 14.15
CA ARG A 239 -14.92 -16.36 13.61
C ARG A 239 -14.95 -15.25 12.58
N VAL A 240 -15.88 -15.31 11.62
CA VAL A 240 -16.03 -14.27 10.60
C VAL A 240 -16.44 -12.94 11.22
N ALA A 241 -17.39 -12.94 12.16
CA ALA A 241 -17.79 -11.72 12.87
C ALA A 241 -16.61 -11.09 13.63
N ALA A 242 -15.80 -11.91 14.32
CA ALA A 242 -14.62 -11.45 15.02
C ALA A 242 -13.55 -10.89 14.07
N SER A 243 -13.27 -11.58 12.95
CA SER A 243 -12.34 -11.09 11.93
C SER A 243 -12.81 -9.79 11.27
N LEU A 244 -14.12 -9.65 10.99
CA LEU A 244 -14.69 -8.41 10.45
C LEU A 244 -14.61 -7.26 11.46
N CYS A 245 -14.87 -7.54 12.75
CA CYS A 245 -14.73 -6.56 13.82
C CYS A 245 -13.26 -6.12 13.94
N ALA A 246 -12.32 -7.07 14.04
CA ALA A 246 -10.89 -6.78 14.12
C ALA A 246 -10.38 -6.00 12.90
N LEU A 247 -10.86 -6.34 11.70
CA LEU A 247 -10.55 -5.61 10.47
C LEU A 247 -11.07 -4.16 10.53
N ALA A 248 -12.33 -3.96 10.90
CA ALA A 248 -12.92 -2.63 11.01
C ALA A 248 -12.17 -1.78 12.04
N THR A 249 -11.87 -2.34 13.21
CA THR A 249 -11.06 -1.68 14.24
C THR A 249 -9.67 -1.32 13.70
N TYR A 250 -9.00 -2.23 12.99
CA TYR A 250 -7.66 -1.96 12.45
C TYR A 250 -7.65 -0.87 11.39
N VAL A 251 -8.62 -0.88 10.46
CA VAL A 251 -8.76 0.17 9.44
C VAL A 251 -9.03 1.53 10.08
N LEU A 252 -9.78 1.56 11.19
CA LEU A 252 -10.02 2.81 11.93
C LEU A 252 -8.76 3.33 12.64
N LEU A 253 -7.93 2.44 13.18
CA LEU A 253 -6.70 2.80 13.88
C LEU A 253 -5.61 3.31 12.93
N VAL A 254 -5.36 2.57 11.86
CA VAL A 254 -4.31 2.91 10.87
C VAL A 254 -4.75 4.03 9.93
N GLY A 255 -6.06 4.15 9.72
CA GLY A 255 -6.64 5.06 8.75
C GLY A 255 -6.81 4.46 7.36
N PHE A 256 -7.23 5.31 6.43
CA PHE A 256 -7.71 4.91 5.11
C PHE A 256 -6.60 4.90 4.05
N GLU A 257 -5.49 4.21 4.29
CA GLU A 257 -4.44 4.06 3.28
C GLU A 257 -4.91 3.20 2.10
N PRO A 258 -4.50 3.50 0.85
CA PRO A 258 -4.89 2.72 -0.34
C PRO A 258 -4.57 1.22 -0.26
N SER A 259 -3.45 0.86 0.39
CA SER A 259 -3.04 -0.52 0.65
C SER A 259 -4.06 -1.23 1.56
N VAL A 260 -4.40 -0.59 2.67
CA VAL A 260 -5.32 -1.06 3.71
C VAL A 260 -6.74 -1.20 3.15
N GLN A 261 -7.23 -0.22 2.40
CA GLN A 261 -8.57 -0.25 1.83
C GLN A 261 -8.80 -1.47 0.92
N ARG A 262 -7.87 -1.77 0.01
CA ARG A 262 -7.97 -2.96 -0.84
C ARG A 262 -7.83 -4.24 -0.04
N ALA A 263 -6.89 -4.29 0.91
CA ALA A 263 -6.74 -5.46 1.78
C ALA A 263 -8.02 -5.72 2.59
N ALA A 264 -8.70 -4.66 3.04
CA ALA A 264 -9.98 -4.74 3.72
C ALA A 264 -11.09 -5.26 2.79
N VAL A 265 -11.20 -4.76 1.56
CA VAL A 265 -12.18 -5.29 0.60
C VAL A 265 -11.91 -6.77 0.30
N ALA A 266 -10.66 -7.14 0.04
CA ALA A 266 -10.29 -8.54 -0.18
C ALA A 266 -10.58 -9.42 1.05
N GLY A 267 -10.31 -8.90 2.26
CA GLY A 267 -10.60 -9.55 3.53
C GLY A 267 -12.10 -9.79 3.73
N VAL A 268 -12.94 -8.76 3.54
CA VAL A 268 -14.40 -8.86 3.62
C VAL A 268 -14.92 -9.90 2.62
N VAL A 269 -14.48 -9.83 1.36
CA VAL A 269 -14.88 -10.77 0.31
C VAL A 269 -14.47 -12.20 0.67
N GLY A 270 -13.24 -12.40 1.16
CA GLY A 270 -12.76 -13.70 1.61
C GLY A 270 -13.55 -14.26 2.79
N LEU A 271 -13.86 -13.42 3.78
CA LEU A 271 -14.65 -13.80 4.96
C LEU A 271 -16.10 -14.16 4.59
N LEU A 272 -16.72 -13.42 3.67
CA LEU A 272 -18.05 -13.77 3.13
C LEU A 272 -18.02 -15.08 2.34
N ALA A 273 -16.94 -15.35 1.59
CA ALA A 273 -16.78 -16.61 0.88
C ALA A 273 -16.73 -17.80 1.85
N VAL A 274 -16.05 -17.65 3.00
CA VAL A 274 -16.02 -18.63 4.09
C VAL A 274 -17.42 -18.88 4.66
N LEU A 275 -18.22 -17.84 4.92
CA LEU A 275 -19.60 -18.01 5.40
C LEU A 275 -20.47 -18.81 4.44
N ASN A 276 -20.30 -18.56 3.14
CA ASN A 276 -21.04 -19.25 2.09
C ASN A 276 -20.46 -20.62 1.74
N SER A 277 -19.39 -21.07 2.43
CA SER A 277 -18.65 -22.31 2.10
C SER A 277 -18.20 -22.36 0.63
N THR A 278 -17.96 -21.17 0.05
CA THR A 278 -17.50 -21.01 -1.32
C THR A 278 -16.00 -20.73 -1.35
N ARG A 279 -15.31 -21.20 -2.38
CA ARG A 279 -13.92 -20.80 -2.64
C ARG A 279 -13.95 -19.59 -3.58
N MET A 280 -13.41 -18.46 -3.11
CA MET A 280 -13.17 -17.30 -3.96
C MET A 280 -11.72 -17.29 -4.39
N GLU A 281 -11.48 -17.15 -5.69
CA GLU A 281 -10.13 -16.99 -6.20
C GLU A 281 -9.59 -15.59 -5.89
N PRO A 282 -8.34 -15.46 -5.43
CA PRO A 282 -7.74 -14.16 -5.08
C PRO A 282 -7.84 -13.10 -6.18
N ILE A 283 -7.79 -13.51 -7.45
CA ILE A 283 -7.87 -12.60 -8.59
C ILE A 283 -9.27 -11.97 -8.77
N HIS A 284 -10.33 -12.65 -8.33
CA HIS A 284 -11.69 -12.09 -8.34
C HIS A 284 -11.86 -11.09 -7.21
N ALA A 285 -11.32 -11.41 -6.02
CA ALA A 285 -11.31 -10.47 -4.90
C ALA A 285 -10.53 -9.19 -5.25
N LEU A 286 -9.39 -9.33 -5.94
CA LEU A 286 -8.62 -8.19 -6.46
C LEU A 286 -9.43 -7.38 -7.47
N SER A 287 -10.05 -8.03 -8.46
CA SER A 287 -10.84 -7.36 -9.50
C SER A 287 -12.04 -6.60 -8.92
N LEU A 288 -12.76 -7.22 -7.98
CA LEU A 288 -13.88 -6.59 -7.29
C LEU A 288 -13.41 -5.44 -6.40
N GLY A 289 -12.26 -5.60 -5.73
CA GLY A 289 -11.61 -4.54 -4.95
C GLY A 289 -11.27 -3.32 -5.80
N ILE A 290 -10.66 -3.52 -6.98
CA ILE A 290 -10.35 -2.43 -7.91
C ILE A 290 -11.64 -1.73 -8.34
N ILE A 291 -12.65 -2.47 -8.77
CA ILE A 291 -13.92 -1.88 -9.22
C ILE A 291 -14.56 -1.07 -8.09
N ALA A 292 -14.79 -1.67 -6.92
CA ALA A 292 -15.45 -1.02 -5.81
C ALA A 292 -14.72 0.24 -5.34
N LEU A 293 -13.39 0.18 -5.23
CA LEU A 293 -12.59 1.31 -4.76
C LEU A 293 -12.56 2.46 -5.77
N LEU A 294 -12.56 2.19 -7.08
CA LEU A 294 -12.62 3.25 -8.10
C LEU A 294 -13.96 4.01 -8.11
N PHE A 295 -15.05 3.34 -7.71
CA PHE A 295 -16.36 3.99 -7.53
C PHE A 295 -16.42 4.85 -6.26
N VAL A 296 -15.72 4.46 -5.20
CA VAL A 296 -15.67 5.23 -3.94
C VAL A 296 -14.69 6.39 -4.04
N ASP A 297 -13.47 6.12 -4.52
CA ASP A 297 -12.42 7.10 -4.69
C ASP A 297 -11.61 6.88 -5.98
N SER A 298 -12.02 7.60 -7.02
CA SER A 298 -11.36 7.69 -8.33
C SER A 298 -9.89 8.15 -8.30
N ASP A 299 -9.44 8.88 -7.26
CA ASP A 299 -8.01 9.24 -7.16
C ASP A 299 -7.12 8.01 -7.02
N LEU A 300 -7.65 6.92 -6.45
CA LEU A 300 -6.91 5.66 -6.28
C LEU A 300 -6.36 5.11 -7.59
N ALA A 301 -6.99 5.44 -8.72
CA ALA A 301 -6.54 5.03 -10.05
C ALA A 301 -5.11 5.48 -10.38
N VAL A 302 -4.70 6.64 -9.86
CA VAL A 302 -3.40 7.28 -10.14
C VAL A 302 -2.49 7.29 -8.91
N HIS A 303 -2.92 6.67 -7.80
CA HIS A 303 -2.10 6.50 -6.61
C HIS A 303 -1.10 5.35 -6.77
N PHE A 304 0.19 5.65 -6.65
CA PHE A 304 1.27 4.65 -6.72
C PHE A 304 1.10 3.52 -5.70
N GLY A 305 0.75 3.81 -4.45
CA GLY A 305 0.55 2.77 -3.43
C GLY A 305 -0.58 1.79 -3.76
N PHE A 306 -1.65 2.27 -4.40
CA PHE A 306 -2.72 1.41 -4.92
C PHE A 306 -2.23 0.54 -6.07
N ALA A 307 -1.51 1.14 -7.02
CA ALA A 307 -0.96 0.45 -8.19
C ALA A 307 0.05 -0.64 -7.78
N LEU A 308 1.04 -0.29 -6.95
CA LEU A 308 2.07 -1.18 -6.42
C LEU A 308 1.46 -2.38 -5.71
N SER A 309 0.46 -2.14 -4.89
CA SER A 309 -0.22 -3.22 -4.22
C SER A 309 -1.03 -4.16 -5.13
N CYS A 310 -1.74 -3.61 -6.11
CA CYS A 310 -2.50 -4.43 -7.06
C CYS A 310 -1.53 -5.26 -7.92
N ALA A 311 -0.43 -4.64 -8.35
CA ALA A 311 0.68 -5.29 -9.04
C ALA A 311 1.30 -6.42 -8.20
N ALA A 312 1.63 -6.16 -6.93
CA ALA A 312 2.17 -7.16 -6.01
C ALA A 312 1.20 -8.34 -5.85
N THR A 313 -0.09 -8.06 -5.61
CA THR A 313 -1.11 -9.11 -5.43
C THR A 313 -1.25 -9.96 -6.69
N LEU A 314 -1.29 -9.32 -7.87
CA LEU A 314 -1.35 -10.01 -9.15
C LEU A 314 -0.10 -10.88 -9.38
N GLY A 315 1.08 -10.35 -9.09
CA GLY A 315 2.36 -11.07 -9.18
C GLY A 315 2.40 -12.30 -8.27
N ILE A 316 2.02 -12.13 -7.00
CA ILE A 316 1.96 -13.24 -6.04
C ILE A 316 1.00 -14.34 -6.53
N VAL A 317 -0.19 -13.97 -7.00
CA VAL A 317 -1.20 -14.95 -7.42
C VAL A 317 -0.81 -15.66 -8.73
N ALA A 318 -0.24 -14.92 -9.69
CA ALA A 318 0.05 -15.45 -11.02
C ALA A 318 1.42 -16.14 -11.11
N LEU A 319 2.45 -15.56 -10.48
CA LEU A 319 3.84 -15.93 -10.71
C LEU A 319 4.46 -16.75 -9.57
N SER A 320 4.04 -16.54 -8.31
CA SER A 320 4.58 -17.30 -7.16
C SER A 320 4.48 -18.82 -7.33
N PRO A 321 3.35 -19.41 -7.79
CA PRO A 321 3.25 -20.87 -7.99
C PRO A 321 4.22 -21.38 -9.06
N LEU A 322 4.47 -20.58 -10.10
CA LEU A 322 5.39 -20.93 -11.18
C LEU A 322 6.84 -20.90 -10.69
N ILE A 323 7.22 -19.87 -9.93
CA ILE A 323 8.56 -19.75 -9.32
C ILE A 323 8.78 -20.90 -8.34
N TYR A 324 7.83 -21.15 -7.43
CA TYR A 324 7.91 -22.22 -6.45
C TYR A 324 8.14 -23.59 -7.10
N LYS A 325 7.47 -23.90 -8.21
CA LYS A 325 7.65 -25.19 -8.92
C LYS A 325 9.09 -25.41 -9.38
N HIS A 326 9.78 -24.36 -9.83
CA HIS A 326 11.18 -24.45 -10.26
C HIS A 326 12.14 -24.50 -9.07
N LEU A 327 11.84 -23.75 -8.02
CA LEU A 327 12.61 -23.72 -6.77
C LEU A 327 12.51 -25.04 -5.98
N ALA A 328 11.37 -25.72 -6.03
CA ALA A 328 11.11 -26.97 -5.31
C ALA A 328 12.11 -28.10 -5.65
N VAL A 329 12.77 -28.03 -6.82
CA VAL A 329 13.78 -29.00 -7.25
C VAL A 329 15.05 -28.95 -6.38
N THR A 330 15.28 -27.85 -5.66
CA THR A 330 16.49 -27.64 -4.83
C THR A 330 16.52 -28.46 -3.53
N GLY A 331 15.39 -28.99 -3.07
CA GLY A 331 15.31 -29.78 -1.83
C GLY A 331 15.29 -28.97 -0.52
N TRP A 332 15.22 -27.64 -0.59
CA TRP A 332 15.14 -26.77 0.59
C TRP A 332 13.77 -26.84 1.28
N PRO A 333 13.63 -26.39 2.55
CA PRO A 333 12.35 -26.38 3.25
C PRO A 333 11.26 -25.64 2.48
N ALA A 334 10.09 -26.28 2.35
CA ALA A 334 8.99 -25.75 1.53
C ALA A 334 8.50 -24.36 1.98
N ILE A 335 8.58 -24.07 3.29
CA ILE A 335 8.21 -22.75 3.85
C ILE A 335 9.15 -21.67 3.30
N PHE A 336 10.45 -21.91 3.34
CA PHE A 336 11.46 -20.98 2.83
C PHE A 336 11.30 -20.75 1.32
N LEU A 337 11.14 -21.83 0.55
CA LEU A 337 10.96 -21.72 -0.90
C LEU A 337 9.68 -20.96 -1.30
N ARG A 338 8.62 -21.05 -0.49
CA ARG A 338 7.40 -20.25 -0.70
C ARG A 338 7.62 -18.78 -0.40
N ALA A 339 8.30 -18.44 0.70
CA ALA A 339 8.63 -17.05 1.03
C ALA A 339 9.48 -16.41 -0.09
N VAL A 340 10.53 -17.10 -0.52
CA VAL A 340 11.38 -16.67 -1.66
C VAL A 340 10.55 -16.49 -2.94
N ALA A 341 9.68 -17.45 -3.25
CA ALA A 341 8.84 -17.36 -4.45
C ALA A 341 7.83 -16.20 -4.39
N VAL A 342 7.29 -15.88 -3.21
CA VAL A 342 6.39 -14.73 -2.99
C VAL A 342 7.16 -13.43 -3.13
N ALA A 343 8.32 -13.29 -2.47
CA ALA A 343 9.17 -12.10 -2.53
C ALA A 343 9.59 -11.80 -3.98
N ILE A 344 10.14 -12.80 -4.69
CA ILE A 344 10.53 -12.65 -6.09
C ILE A 344 9.30 -12.31 -6.96
N ALA A 345 8.16 -12.97 -6.76
CA ALA A 345 6.96 -12.69 -7.57
C ALA A 345 6.42 -11.27 -7.38
N ALA A 346 6.37 -10.80 -6.13
CA ALA A 346 5.92 -9.46 -5.80
C ALA A 346 6.89 -8.42 -6.38
N ASP A 347 8.18 -8.54 -6.09
CA ASP A 347 9.22 -7.63 -6.57
C ASP A 347 9.23 -7.59 -8.10
N ILE A 348 9.08 -8.74 -8.77
CA ILE A 348 9.03 -8.80 -10.22
C ILE A 348 7.96 -7.83 -10.76
N VAL A 349 6.74 -7.92 -10.26
CA VAL A 349 5.64 -7.14 -10.84
C VAL A 349 5.64 -5.68 -10.35
N THR A 350 6.23 -5.37 -9.18
CA THR A 350 6.26 -4.00 -8.63
C THR A 350 7.45 -3.16 -9.12
N LEU A 351 8.57 -3.79 -9.50
CA LEU A 351 9.82 -3.10 -9.84
C LEU A 351 9.67 -2.01 -10.93
N PRO A 352 8.90 -2.20 -12.03
CA PRO A 352 8.72 -1.15 -13.03
C PRO A 352 7.96 0.08 -12.49
N LEU A 353 7.02 -0.15 -11.58
CA LEU A 353 6.26 0.93 -10.93
C LEU A 353 7.14 1.68 -9.93
N VAL A 354 8.00 0.96 -9.19
CA VAL A 354 9.00 1.57 -8.31
C VAL A 354 9.96 2.41 -9.16
N ALA A 355 10.53 1.85 -10.24
CA ALA A 355 11.42 2.57 -11.15
C ALA A 355 10.78 3.85 -11.73
N LEU A 356 9.49 3.80 -12.08
CA LEU A 356 8.76 4.98 -12.55
C LEU A 356 8.59 6.06 -11.47
N MET A 357 8.46 5.65 -10.21
CA MET A 357 8.20 6.53 -9.07
C MET A 357 9.48 7.16 -8.51
N SER A 358 10.51 6.35 -8.26
CA SER A 358 11.77 6.79 -7.62
C SER A 358 12.88 7.08 -8.62
N GLY A 359 12.76 6.67 -9.89
CA GLY A 359 13.87 6.71 -10.86
C GLY A 359 14.99 5.69 -10.58
N GLU A 360 14.89 4.98 -9.45
CA GLU A 360 15.87 4.03 -8.96
C GLU A 360 15.21 2.71 -8.57
N VAL A 361 15.98 1.63 -8.66
CA VAL A 361 15.57 0.29 -8.22
C VAL A 361 16.57 -0.24 -7.22
N SER A 362 16.07 -0.76 -6.10
CA SER A 362 16.88 -1.49 -5.12
C SER A 362 17.18 -2.91 -5.61
N VAL A 363 18.47 -3.20 -5.83
CA VAL A 363 18.93 -4.55 -6.26
C VAL A 363 18.89 -5.54 -5.11
N VAL A 364 19.00 -5.01 -3.90
CA VAL A 364 19.11 -5.77 -2.65
C VAL A 364 17.76 -6.07 -2.01
N SER A 365 16.66 -5.52 -2.55
CA SER A 365 15.32 -5.61 -1.96
C SER A 365 14.87 -7.06 -1.72
N VAL A 366 15.05 -7.96 -2.70
CA VAL A 366 14.68 -9.38 -2.55
C VAL A 366 15.40 -10.02 -1.36
N LEU A 367 16.72 -9.78 -1.25
CA LEU A 367 17.53 -10.34 -0.17
C LEU A 367 17.12 -9.77 1.19
N ALA A 368 16.96 -8.44 1.28
CA ALA A 368 16.54 -7.76 2.49
C ALA A 368 15.16 -8.26 2.95
N ASN A 369 14.20 -8.38 2.03
CA ASN A 369 12.85 -8.88 2.29
C ASN A 369 12.87 -10.29 2.88
N ILE A 370 13.62 -11.23 2.28
CA ILE A 370 13.71 -12.62 2.77
C ILE A 370 14.31 -12.69 4.19
N LEU A 371 15.31 -11.85 4.49
CA LEU A 371 15.98 -11.84 5.79
C LEU A 371 15.12 -11.19 6.90
N VAL A 372 14.28 -10.23 6.52
CA VAL A 372 13.45 -9.46 7.46
C VAL A 372 12.09 -10.13 7.69
N GLU A 373 11.51 -10.80 6.70
CA GLU A 373 10.14 -11.36 6.76
C GLU A 373 9.85 -12.24 8.00
N PRO A 374 10.77 -13.10 8.50
CA PRO A 374 10.52 -13.87 9.73
C PRO A 374 10.33 -13.01 10.99
N ALA A 375 10.91 -11.82 11.02
CA ALA A 375 10.83 -10.88 12.14
C ALA A 375 9.54 -10.04 12.10
N THR A 376 8.90 -9.88 10.93
CA THR A 376 7.73 -9.02 10.79
C THR A 376 6.50 -9.57 11.51
N VAL A 377 6.22 -10.87 11.37
CA VAL A 377 5.03 -11.50 11.98
C VAL A 377 5.02 -11.39 13.51
N PRO A 378 6.11 -11.71 14.24
CA PRO A 378 6.17 -11.47 15.68
C PRO A 378 5.97 -10.01 16.06
N ILE A 379 6.62 -9.06 15.37
CA ILE A 379 6.49 -7.62 15.64
C ILE A 379 5.04 -7.18 15.46
N THR A 380 4.38 -7.54 14.36
CA THR A 380 3.00 -7.15 14.10
C THR A 380 2.04 -7.72 15.15
N ILE A 381 2.11 -9.03 15.45
CA ILE A 381 1.17 -9.67 16.38
C ILE A 381 1.38 -9.17 17.81
N VAL A 382 2.62 -9.27 18.30
CA VAL A 382 2.93 -8.92 19.69
C VAL A 382 2.86 -7.40 19.89
N GLY A 383 3.27 -6.61 18.90
CA GLY A 383 3.13 -5.16 18.91
C GLY A 383 1.67 -4.70 18.94
N LEU A 384 0.76 -5.36 18.20
CA LEU A 384 -0.68 -5.09 18.32
C LEU A 384 -1.23 -5.41 19.71
N ILE A 385 -0.77 -6.51 20.31
CA ILE A 385 -1.17 -6.87 21.69
C ILE A 385 -0.61 -5.82 22.67
N ALA A 386 0.64 -5.37 22.49
CA ALA A 386 1.22 -4.30 23.29
C ALA A 386 0.45 -2.97 23.13
N ALA A 387 0.00 -2.65 21.91
CA ALA A 387 -0.86 -1.48 21.66
C ALA A 387 -2.21 -1.58 22.37
N ILE A 388 -2.79 -2.77 22.53
CA ILE A 388 -3.99 -2.97 23.35
C ILE A 388 -3.68 -2.73 24.83
N PHE A 389 -2.58 -3.28 25.34
CA PHE A 389 -2.19 -3.08 26.75
C PHE A 389 -1.83 -1.64 27.09
N ALA A 390 -1.29 -0.88 26.13
CA ALA A 390 -1.02 0.55 26.28
C ALA A 390 -2.30 1.35 26.65
N GLN A 391 -3.48 0.86 26.27
CA GLN A 391 -4.76 1.52 26.58
C GLN A 391 -5.31 1.20 27.97
N LEU A 392 -4.72 0.25 28.68
CA LEU A 392 -5.29 -0.31 29.90
C LEU A 392 -4.65 0.24 31.18
N GLY A 393 -3.95 1.40 31.09
CA GLY A 393 -3.35 2.11 32.23
C GLY A 393 -2.38 1.21 33.01
N PRO A 394 -2.73 0.71 34.22
CA PRO A 394 -1.85 -0.13 35.05
C PRO A 394 -1.33 -1.43 34.42
N LEU A 395 -1.85 -1.83 33.24
CA LEU A 395 -1.34 -2.99 32.50
C LEU A 395 -0.32 -2.61 31.41
N ASP A 396 0.08 -1.35 31.32
CA ASP A 396 1.17 -0.85 30.47
C ASP A 396 2.49 -1.61 30.70
N VAL A 397 2.76 -2.07 31.93
CA VAL A 397 3.92 -2.90 32.28
C VAL A 397 3.94 -4.20 31.48
N LEU A 398 2.78 -4.81 31.22
CA LEU A 398 2.68 -5.99 30.35
C LEU A 398 2.97 -5.60 28.89
N GLY A 399 2.44 -4.47 28.44
CA GLY A 399 2.78 -3.89 27.14
C GLY A 399 4.28 -3.67 26.98
N ALA A 400 4.94 -3.07 27.98
CA ALA A 400 6.38 -2.85 28.00
C ALA A 400 7.16 -4.17 27.96
N GLY A 401 6.73 -5.18 28.72
CA GLY A 401 7.32 -6.53 28.67
C GLY A 401 7.23 -7.15 27.27
N LEU A 402 6.11 -6.98 26.58
CA LEU A 402 5.91 -7.43 25.19
C LEU A 402 6.77 -6.63 24.20
N LEU A 403 6.91 -5.32 24.39
CA LEU A 403 7.79 -4.49 23.57
C LEU A 403 9.26 -4.92 23.69
N ARG A 404 9.74 -5.20 24.91
CA ARG A 404 11.09 -5.75 25.13
C ARG A 404 11.28 -7.13 24.49
N LEU A 405 10.22 -7.92 24.39
CA LEU A 405 10.26 -9.22 23.72
C LEU A 405 10.43 -9.06 22.20
N ILE A 406 9.84 -8.02 21.59
CA ILE A 406 9.95 -7.78 20.13
C ILE A 406 11.14 -6.91 19.73
N GLU A 407 11.73 -6.17 20.66
CA GLU A 407 12.89 -5.30 20.40
C GLU A 407 14.04 -6.01 19.67
N PRO A 408 14.45 -7.26 20.02
CA PRO A 408 15.49 -7.98 19.27
C PRO A 408 15.14 -8.22 17.80
N PHE A 409 13.85 -8.41 17.48
CA PHE A 409 13.39 -8.57 16.10
C PHE A 409 13.48 -7.25 15.34
N SER A 410 13.11 -6.13 15.98
CA SER A 410 13.27 -4.79 15.40
C SER A 410 14.76 -4.46 15.17
N TRP A 411 15.61 -4.76 16.15
CA TRP A 411 17.06 -4.62 16.02
C TRP A 411 17.63 -5.46 14.87
N TRP A 412 17.13 -6.68 14.67
CA TRP A 412 17.52 -7.53 13.53
C TRP A 412 17.18 -6.86 12.20
N ILE A 413 15.97 -6.29 12.06
CA ILE A 413 15.56 -5.58 10.84
C ILE A 413 16.48 -4.39 10.56
N ASN A 414 16.74 -3.57 11.57
CA ASN A 414 17.63 -2.42 11.47
C ASN A 414 19.06 -2.85 11.07
N THR A 415 19.57 -3.93 11.69
CA THR A 415 20.89 -4.48 11.38
C THR A 415 20.99 -5.01 9.95
N VAL A 416 19.96 -5.72 9.47
CA VAL A 416 19.91 -6.19 8.08
C VAL A 416 19.86 -4.99 7.12
N ALA A 417 19.06 -3.97 7.41
CA ALA A 417 18.97 -2.76 6.58
C ALA A 417 20.34 -2.08 6.44
N HIS A 418 21.04 -1.82 7.55
CA HIS A 418 22.38 -1.24 7.50
C HIS A 418 23.41 -2.16 6.85
N GLY A 419 23.40 -3.46 7.16
CA GLY A 419 24.36 -4.42 6.61
C GLY A 419 24.25 -4.53 5.08
N VAL A 420 23.03 -4.55 4.57
CA VAL A 420 22.75 -4.62 3.13
C VAL A 420 23.02 -3.26 2.43
N ALA A 421 22.84 -2.14 3.14
CA ALA A 421 23.17 -0.80 2.62
C ALA A 421 24.68 -0.58 2.41
N HIS A 422 25.55 -1.38 3.02
CA HIS A 422 27.00 -1.33 2.79
C HIS A 422 27.47 -2.13 1.57
N LEU A 423 26.56 -2.80 0.85
CA LEU A 423 26.92 -3.53 -0.37
C LEU A 423 27.29 -2.55 -1.51
N PRO A 424 28.20 -2.95 -2.42
CA PRO A 424 28.75 -2.05 -3.44
C PRO A 424 27.70 -1.52 -4.44
N VAL A 425 26.57 -2.22 -4.61
CA VAL A 425 25.45 -1.77 -5.45
C VAL A 425 24.15 -1.97 -4.68
N VAL A 426 23.61 -0.89 -4.13
CA VAL A 426 22.33 -0.89 -3.40
C VAL A 426 21.19 -0.49 -4.33
N THR A 427 21.33 0.63 -5.02
CA THR A 427 20.37 1.11 -6.03
C THR A 427 21.01 1.26 -7.40
N ILE A 428 20.21 1.06 -8.45
CA ILE A 428 20.61 1.32 -9.84
C ILE A 428 19.63 2.33 -10.43
N PRO A 429 20.10 3.40 -11.10
CA PRO A 429 19.24 4.29 -11.85
C PRO A 429 18.57 3.51 -12.98
N ALA A 430 17.25 3.44 -12.93
CA ALA A 430 16.47 2.55 -13.77
C ALA A 430 15.57 3.37 -14.68
N ASN A 431 15.93 3.44 -15.96
CA ASN A 431 15.01 3.98 -16.95
C ASN A 431 13.81 3.01 -17.08
N PRO A 432 12.55 3.48 -16.95
CA PRO A 432 11.36 2.63 -17.02
C PRO A 432 11.32 1.70 -18.25
N LEU A 433 11.86 2.17 -19.38
CA LEU A 433 11.90 1.42 -20.63
C LEU A 433 12.93 0.28 -20.60
N PHE A 434 14.10 0.52 -20.00
CA PHE A 434 15.14 -0.49 -19.82
C PHE A 434 14.69 -1.57 -18.83
N THR A 435 14.00 -1.15 -17.76
CA THR A 435 13.36 -2.06 -16.81
C THR A 435 12.33 -2.93 -17.53
N LEU A 436 11.41 -2.35 -18.31
CA LEU A 436 10.42 -3.11 -19.09
C LEU A 436 11.05 -4.13 -20.06
N LEU A 437 12.15 -3.76 -20.71
CA LEU A 437 12.88 -4.65 -21.64
C LEU A 437 13.60 -5.79 -20.91
N ALA A 438 14.27 -5.50 -19.79
CA ALA A 438 14.87 -6.51 -18.93
C ALA A 438 13.80 -7.49 -18.40
N TYR A 439 12.60 -6.99 -18.11
CA TYR A 439 11.45 -7.81 -17.70
C TYR A 439 10.89 -8.69 -18.79
N ALA A 440 10.69 -8.12 -19.98
CA ALA A 440 10.28 -8.90 -21.15
C ALA A 440 11.27 -10.05 -21.40
N TRP A 441 12.56 -9.81 -21.17
CA TRP A 441 13.62 -10.82 -21.27
C TRP A 441 13.53 -11.91 -20.19
N ILE A 442 13.37 -11.55 -18.92
CA ILE A 442 13.24 -12.53 -17.81
C ILE A 442 11.97 -13.37 -17.98
N ILE A 443 10.83 -12.74 -18.27
CA ILE A 443 9.55 -13.42 -18.47
C ILE A 443 9.64 -14.33 -19.70
N ALA A 444 10.24 -13.87 -20.81
CA ALA A 444 10.49 -14.72 -21.97
C ALA A 444 11.38 -15.92 -21.59
N GLY A 445 12.47 -15.70 -20.86
CA GLY A 445 13.35 -16.78 -20.38
C GLY A 445 12.64 -17.84 -19.56
N LEU A 446 11.72 -17.41 -18.68
CA LEU A 446 10.88 -18.30 -17.87
C LEU A 446 9.88 -19.09 -18.72
N LEU A 447 9.23 -18.41 -19.68
CA LEU A 447 8.28 -19.03 -20.62
C LEU A 447 8.96 -20.03 -21.58
N TYR A 448 10.22 -19.79 -21.96
CA TYR A 448 11.03 -20.66 -22.81
C TYR A 448 11.85 -21.72 -22.05
N HIS A 449 11.57 -21.93 -20.75
CA HIS A 449 12.25 -22.92 -19.90
C HIS A 449 13.79 -22.77 -19.81
N ARG A 450 14.31 -21.54 -19.95
CA ARG A 450 15.75 -21.23 -19.84
C ARG A 450 16.07 -20.24 -18.71
N PRO A 451 15.56 -20.45 -17.48
CA PRO A 451 15.62 -19.45 -16.41
C PRO A 451 17.05 -19.08 -16.01
N TRP A 452 17.97 -20.05 -15.99
CA TRP A 452 19.35 -19.86 -15.55
C TRP A 452 20.21 -19.03 -16.52
N LEU A 453 19.99 -19.18 -17.82
CA LEU A 453 20.67 -18.36 -18.84
C LEU A 453 20.19 -16.91 -18.79
N THR A 454 18.90 -16.70 -18.59
CA THR A 454 18.36 -15.35 -18.45
C THR A 454 18.76 -14.68 -17.16
N LEU A 455 18.78 -15.42 -16.03
CA LEU A 455 19.28 -14.91 -14.74
C LEU A 455 20.78 -14.60 -14.79
N ALA A 456 21.59 -15.47 -15.40
CA ALA A 456 23.03 -15.23 -15.52
C ALA A 456 23.33 -13.99 -16.38
N LEU A 457 22.60 -13.78 -17.47
CA LEU A 457 22.77 -12.62 -18.34
C LEU A 457 22.25 -11.32 -17.71
N THR A 458 21.15 -11.36 -16.96
CA THR A 458 20.67 -10.17 -16.23
C THR A 458 21.58 -9.83 -15.07
N LEU A 459 22.07 -10.81 -14.31
CA LEU A 459 23.07 -10.60 -13.27
C LEU A 459 24.40 -10.08 -13.84
N ALA A 460 24.84 -10.60 -14.99
CA ALA A 460 26.02 -10.09 -15.69
C ALA A 460 25.82 -8.66 -16.19
N GLY A 461 24.63 -8.32 -16.69
CA GLY A 461 24.29 -6.95 -17.10
C GLY A 461 24.22 -5.98 -15.92
N ILE A 462 23.65 -6.40 -14.79
CA ILE A 462 23.62 -5.64 -13.53
C ILE A 462 25.04 -5.42 -13.02
N ALA A 463 25.88 -6.45 -13.02
CA ALA A 463 27.29 -6.33 -12.62
C ALA A 463 28.08 -5.40 -13.55
N TRP A 464 27.83 -5.46 -14.86
CA TRP A 464 28.46 -4.56 -15.84
C TRP A 464 28.04 -3.10 -15.65
N LEU A 465 26.75 -2.84 -15.43
CA LEU A 465 26.24 -1.49 -15.15
C LEU A 465 26.77 -0.95 -13.82
N GLY A 466 26.87 -1.80 -12.79
CA GLY A 466 27.48 -1.45 -11.51
C GLY A 466 28.97 -1.10 -11.62
N LEU A 467 29.71 -1.82 -12.47
CA LEU A 467 31.13 -1.53 -12.76
C LEU A 467 31.34 -0.28 -13.62
N ALA A 468 30.34 0.13 -14.41
CA ALA A 468 30.40 1.31 -15.26
C ALA A 468 29.96 2.60 -14.54
N ALA A 469 29.33 2.49 -13.37
CA ALA A 469 28.83 3.61 -12.57
C ALA A 469 29.73 3.97 -11.38
N GLY A 470 30.73 3.15 -11.05
CA GLY A 470 31.82 3.46 -10.10
C GLY A 470 33.08 3.87 -10.84
#